data_AF-A0A251QY04-F1
#
_entry.id   AF-A0A251QY04-F1
#
_cell.length_a   1.000
_cell.length_b   1.000
_cell.length_c   1.000
_cell.angle_alpha   90.00
_cell.angle_beta   90.00
_cell.angle_gamma   90.00
#
_symmetry.space_group_name_H-M   'P 1'
#
loop_
_entity.id
_entity.type
_entity.pdbx_description
1 polymer ?
#
loop_
_entity_poly.entity_id
_entity_poly.type
_entity_poly.pdbx_seq_one_letter_code
_entity_poly.pdbx_strand_id
1 'polypeptide(L)'
;MDERRWEDLNIDCMVNILGRVGMESLLLDVPFVCKSCHFSTTAFIKFVVNRSKGHATALRLPPYASETDLKYVSDVCGDLKSVGFPADLVYDKSGVITELIGKWKRLEWLTLGSSYDLVKILSQISIHCKDFWGLRVSNSNIFNDEAIAIVNFLPKIKHLILRDAHIDRDALMKLLQGCTELQVLDVRDCIGFSEDDGEILKLASHITNFSCKGSREYDYDDDGFYEGGSFLFDDVVYDGYYSD
;
A
#
# COMPACT_ATOMS: atom_id res chain seq x y z
N MET A 1 28.97 -6.81 -33.17
CA MET A 1 28.19 -5.56 -33.13
C MET A 1 27.69 -5.51 -31.71
N ASP A 2 28.27 -4.66 -30.87
CA ASP A 2 27.89 -4.59 -29.46
C ASP A 2 26.44 -4.13 -29.35
N GLU A 3 25.60 -5.00 -28.80
CA GLU A 3 24.23 -4.66 -28.42
C GLU A 3 24.31 -3.61 -27.31
N ARG A 4 23.91 -2.38 -27.64
CA ARG A 4 23.79 -1.31 -26.64
C ARG A 4 22.72 -1.72 -25.65
N ARG A 5 23.09 -1.89 -24.38
CA ARG A 5 22.16 -2.30 -23.33
C ARG A 5 21.38 -1.08 -22.86
N TRP A 6 20.13 -1.29 -22.44
CA TRP A 6 19.32 -0.24 -21.83
C TRP A 6 19.98 0.36 -20.57
N GLU A 7 20.84 -0.43 -19.93
CA GLU A 7 21.69 -0.05 -18.80
C GLU A 7 22.70 1.06 -19.12
N ASP A 8 23.01 1.30 -20.40
CA ASP A 8 23.94 2.35 -20.85
C ASP A 8 23.22 3.67 -21.17
N LEU A 9 21.89 3.71 -21.04
CA LEU A 9 21.09 4.87 -21.42
C LEU A 9 21.15 5.96 -20.35
N ASN A 10 21.48 7.18 -20.75
CA ASN A 10 21.48 8.34 -19.88
C ASN A 10 20.11 8.53 -19.20
N ILE A 11 20.11 8.89 -17.90
CA ILE A 11 18.90 9.07 -17.08
C ILE A 11 17.91 10.08 -17.68
N ASP A 12 18.39 11.16 -18.28
CA ASP A 12 17.55 12.16 -18.95
C ASP A 12 16.89 11.58 -20.21
N CYS A 13 17.53 10.61 -20.86
CA CYS A 13 16.95 9.88 -21.99
C CYS A 13 15.89 8.88 -21.51
N MET A 14 16.14 8.12 -20.45
CA MET A 14 15.11 7.23 -19.86
C MET A 14 13.89 8.03 -19.42
N VAL A 15 14.10 9.11 -18.68
CA VAL A 15 13.05 10.01 -18.20
C VAL A 15 12.27 10.64 -19.37
N ASN A 16 12.94 11.01 -20.46
CA ASN A 16 12.29 11.50 -21.68
C ASN A 16 11.52 10.41 -22.44
N ILE A 17 12.00 9.17 -22.47
CA ILE A 17 11.32 8.03 -23.09
C ILE A 17 10.08 7.67 -22.28
N LEU A 18 10.21 7.49 -20.97
CA LEU A 18 9.11 7.26 -20.04
C LEU A 18 8.10 8.42 -20.06
N GLY A 19 8.57 9.65 -20.34
CA GLY A 19 7.71 10.81 -20.57
C GLY A 19 6.97 10.81 -21.91
N ARG A 20 7.27 9.92 -22.86
CA ARG A 20 6.60 9.81 -24.18
C ARG A 20 5.66 8.63 -24.29
N VAL A 21 5.93 7.53 -23.59
CA VAL A 21 5.00 6.40 -23.42
C VAL A 21 4.12 6.68 -22.21
N GLY A 22 2.81 6.89 -22.40
CA GLY A 22 1.87 7.21 -21.32
C GLY A 22 2.04 6.31 -20.10
N MET A 23 2.17 6.92 -18.91
CA MET A 23 2.53 6.26 -17.66
C MET A 23 1.32 5.63 -16.96
N GLU A 24 0.72 4.61 -17.56
CA GLU A 24 -0.26 3.77 -16.85
C GLU A 24 0.35 2.52 -16.21
N SER A 25 1.61 2.15 -16.49
CA SER A 25 2.21 0.93 -15.91
C SER A 25 3.70 0.94 -15.52
N LEU A 26 4.44 2.04 -15.70
CA LEU A 26 5.91 2.01 -15.55
C LEU A 26 6.44 2.19 -14.11
N LEU A 27 5.57 2.22 -13.10
CA LEU A 27 5.99 2.43 -11.70
C LEU A 27 6.61 1.19 -11.02
N LEU A 28 6.53 0.01 -11.64
CA LEU A 28 7.06 -1.22 -11.07
C LEU A 28 8.50 -1.54 -11.53
N ASP A 29 8.92 -1.09 -12.72
CA ASP A 29 10.12 -1.66 -13.36
C ASP A 29 11.33 -0.71 -13.43
N VAL A 30 11.15 0.61 -13.24
CA VAL A 30 12.25 1.58 -13.37
C VAL A 30 13.42 1.32 -12.40
N PRO A 31 13.20 0.87 -11.14
CA PRO A 31 14.31 0.49 -10.26
C PRO A 31 15.03 -0.80 -10.68
N PHE A 32 14.39 -1.68 -11.47
CA PHE A 32 14.96 -2.98 -11.88
C PHE A 32 15.82 -2.91 -13.14
N VAL A 33 15.64 -1.88 -13.98
CA VAL A 33 16.29 -1.79 -15.30
C VAL A 33 17.77 -1.37 -15.22
N CYS A 34 18.26 -0.82 -14.12
CA CYS A 34 19.68 -0.44 -14.04
C CYS A 34 20.38 -0.78 -12.72
N LYS A 35 21.20 -1.84 -12.75
CA LYS A 35 22.11 -2.22 -11.65
C LYS A 35 23.33 -1.29 -11.49
N SER A 36 23.60 -0.41 -12.46
CA SER A 36 24.83 0.41 -12.50
C SER A 36 24.57 1.92 -12.60
N CYS A 37 23.32 2.36 -12.62
CA CYS A 37 22.97 3.76 -12.69
C CYS A 37 22.73 4.29 -11.27
N HIS A 38 23.40 5.38 -10.90
CA HIS A 38 23.08 6.13 -9.69
C HIS A 38 21.72 6.84 -9.87
N PHE A 39 20.63 6.09 -9.80
CA PHE A 39 19.27 6.60 -9.93
C PHE A 39 18.97 7.54 -8.75
N SER A 40 18.74 8.81 -9.04
CA SER A 40 18.31 9.77 -8.02
C SER A 40 16.79 9.74 -7.88
N THR A 41 16.32 9.09 -6.82
CA THR A 41 14.91 9.08 -6.41
C THR A 41 14.32 10.51 -6.36
N THR A 42 15.04 11.44 -5.74
CA THR A 42 14.67 12.86 -5.66
C THR A 42 14.49 13.52 -7.03
N ALA A 43 15.45 13.30 -7.95
CA ALA A 43 15.36 13.90 -9.30
C ALA A 43 14.15 13.36 -10.05
N PHE A 44 13.87 12.06 -9.93
CA PHE A 44 12.71 11.43 -10.54
C PHE A 44 11.38 11.96 -9.99
N ILE A 45 11.24 12.06 -8.67
CA ILE A 45 10.03 12.62 -8.03
C ILE A 45 9.80 14.06 -8.51
N LYS A 46 10.84 14.91 -8.48
CA LYS A 46 10.76 16.30 -8.96
C LYS A 46 10.37 16.37 -10.43
N PHE A 47 10.92 15.49 -11.27
CA PHE A 47 10.57 15.44 -12.68
C PHE A 47 9.08 15.13 -12.88
N VAL A 48 8.55 14.09 -12.24
CA VAL A 48 7.14 13.67 -12.37
C VAL A 48 6.20 14.77 -11.87
N VAL A 49 6.48 15.33 -10.70
CA VAL A 49 5.69 16.42 -10.11
C VAL A 49 5.70 17.67 -11.00
N ASN A 50 6.87 18.11 -11.47
CA ASN A 50 6.98 19.29 -12.33
C ASN A 50 6.28 19.09 -13.68
N ARG A 51 6.31 17.87 -14.22
CA ARG A 51 5.58 17.54 -15.46
C ARG A 51 4.07 17.70 -15.30
N SER A 52 3.54 17.37 -14.12
CA SER A 52 2.12 17.59 -13.79
C SER A 52 1.76 19.06 -13.53
N LYS A 53 2.76 19.95 -13.43
CA LYS A 53 2.61 21.35 -12.99
C LYS A 53 1.91 21.49 -11.63
N GLY A 54 2.09 20.50 -10.74
CA GLY A 54 1.43 20.44 -9.44
C GLY A 54 -0.05 20.00 -9.48
N HIS A 55 -0.57 19.62 -10.65
CA HIS A 55 -1.94 19.13 -10.80
C HIS A 55 -2.06 17.60 -10.74
N ALA A 56 -1.04 16.90 -10.23
CA ALA A 56 -1.12 15.47 -10.03
C ALA A 56 -2.24 15.14 -9.03
N THR A 57 -3.16 14.27 -9.45
CA THR A 57 -4.24 13.76 -8.59
C THR A 57 -3.96 12.36 -8.06
N ALA A 58 -3.00 11.64 -8.64
CA ALA A 58 -2.60 10.32 -8.20
C ALA A 58 -1.07 10.20 -8.22
N LEU A 59 -0.49 9.61 -7.18
CA LEU A 59 0.95 9.38 -7.09
C LEU A 59 1.25 8.10 -6.29
N ARG A 60 2.25 7.32 -6.72
CA ARG A 60 2.88 6.31 -5.87
C ARG A 60 4.33 6.71 -5.65
N LEU A 61 4.75 6.69 -4.39
CA LEU A 61 6.09 7.11 -4.00
C LEU A 61 7.05 5.92 -4.09
N PRO A 62 8.31 6.14 -4.49
CA PRO A 62 9.34 5.11 -4.48
C PRO A 62 9.81 4.80 -3.03
N PRO A 63 10.37 3.59 -2.77
CA PRO A 63 10.72 3.13 -1.42
C PRO A 63 11.76 3.98 -0.72
N TYR A 64 12.69 4.58 -1.47
CA TYR A 64 13.79 5.38 -0.92
C TYR A 64 13.55 6.89 -1.03
N ALA A 65 12.28 7.33 -1.02
CA ALA A 65 11.97 8.75 -1.00
C ALA A 65 12.40 9.38 0.34
N SER A 66 13.14 10.48 0.28
CA SER A 66 13.59 11.17 1.49
C SER A 66 12.45 12.00 2.11
N GLU A 67 12.59 12.41 3.37
CA GLU A 67 11.61 13.31 4.00
C GLU A 67 11.43 14.63 3.24
N THR A 68 12.50 15.13 2.64
CA THR A 68 12.44 16.38 1.85
C THR A 68 11.68 16.14 0.54
N ASP A 69 11.78 14.94 -0.05
CA ASP A 69 10.98 14.56 -1.21
C ASP A 69 9.49 14.47 -0.87
N LEU A 70 9.15 13.84 0.27
CA LEU A 70 7.77 13.74 0.73
C LEU A 70 7.15 15.12 1.01
N LYS A 71 7.90 15.99 1.71
CA LYS A 71 7.48 17.37 1.97
C LYS A 71 7.28 18.15 0.67
N TYR A 72 8.22 18.05 -0.27
CA TYR A 72 8.10 18.68 -1.59
C TYR A 72 6.83 18.25 -2.33
N VAL A 73 6.54 16.94 -2.38
CA VAL A 73 5.31 16.42 -2.98
C VAL A 73 4.08 17.01 -2.30
N SER A 74 4.07 17.04 -0.97
CA SER A 74 2.93 17.58 -0.22
C SER A 74 2.67 19.06 -0.46
N ASP A 75 3.74 19.84 -0.69
CA ASP A 75 3.64 21.29 -0.87
C ASP A 75 3.26 21.66 -2.31
N VAL A 76 3.67 20.86 -3.29
CA VAL A 76 3.38 21.12 -4.71
C VAL A 76 2.08 20.47 -5.18
N CYS A 77 1.74 19.28 -4.69
CA CYS A 77 0.57 18.51 -5.12
C CYS A 77 -0.52 18.50 -4.03
N GLY A 78 -1.17 19.64 -3.79
CA GLY A 78 -2.21 19.78 -2.76
C GLY A 78 -3.54 19.10 -3.09
N ASP A 79 -3.82 18.83 -4.37
CA ASP A 79 -5.06 18.25 -4.89
C ASP A 79 -5.02 16.71 -5.02
N LEU A 80 -4.06 16.04 -4.38
CA LEU A 80 -3.93 14.59 -4.44
C LEU A 80 -5.19 13.88 -3.93
N LYS A 81 -5.70 12.97 -4.76
CA LYS A 81 -6.84 12.10 -4.50
C LYS A 81 -6.42 10.67 -4.20
N SER A 82 -5.30 10.22 -4.78
CA SER A 82 -4.79 8.86 -4.57
C SER A 82 -3.30 8.90 -4.28
N VAL A 83 -2.88 8.31 -3.17
CA VAL A 83 -1.46 8.21 -2.81
C VAL A 83 -1.10 6.77 -2.42
N GLY A 84 0.08 6.30 -2.84
CA GLY A 84 0.63 5.02 -2.46
C GLY A 84 2.02 5.13 -1.83
N PHE A 85 2.23 4.43 -0.72
CA PHE A 85 3.51 4.33 -0.03
C PHE A 85 3.94 2.87 0.10
N PRO A 86 5.14 2.48 -0.36
CA PRO A 86 5.70 1.14 -0.18
C PRO A 86 6.10 0.88 1.28
N ALA A 87 6.27 -0.40 1.63
CA ALA A 87 6.49 -0.87 3.00
C ALA A 87 7.66 -0.16 3.70
N ASP A 88 8.85 -0.16 3.08
CA ASP A 88 10.06 0.45 3.64
C ASP A 88 9.86 1.93 3.99
N LEU A 89 9.15 2.65 3.13
CA LEU A 89 8.86 4.06 3.33
C LEU A 89 7.87 4.29 4.47
N VAL A 90 6.89 3.41 4.62
CA VAL A 90 5.95 3.46 5.76
C VAL A 90 6.69 3.19 7.07
N TYR A 91 7.57 2.18 7.12
CA TYR A 91 8.35 1.86 8.33
C TYR A 91 9.31 2.98 8.73
N ASP A 92 10.05 3.54 7.78
CA ASP A 92 11.06 4.58 8.06
C ASP A 92 10.40 5.94 8.35
N LYS A 93 9.32 6.29 7.62
CA LYS A 93 8.78 7.66 7.56
C LYS A 93 7.32 7.80 8.00
N SER A 94 6.77 6.87 8.79
CA SER A 94 5.36 6.93 9.25
C SER A 94 4.98 8.25 9.90
N GLY A 95 5.87 8.84 10.72
CA GLY A 95 5.64 10.13 11.39
C GLY A 95 5.44 11.26 10.38
N VAL A 96 6.31 11.36 9.38
CA VAL A 96 6.19 12.36 8.31
C VAL A 96 4.95 12.08 7.45
N ILE A 97 4.72 10.83 7.05
CA ILE A 97 3.53 10.44 6.27
C ILE A 97 2.25 10.90 6.99
N THR A 98 2.18 10.70 8.30
CA THR A 98 1.04 11.10 9.14
C THR A 98 0.81 12.61 9.09
N GLU A 99 1.86 13.43 9.23
CA GLU A 99 1.75 14.89 9.10
C GLU A 99 1.27 15.32 7.70
N LEU A 100 1.75 14.65 6.65
CA LEU A 100 1.45 15.03 5.27
C LEU A 100 0.02 14.70 4.86
N ILE A 101 -0.56 13.62 5.37
CA ILE A 101 -1.97 13.28 5.13
C ILE A 101 -2.89 14.43 5.55
N GLY A 102 -2.54 15.17 6.61
CA GLY A 102 -3.29 16.34 7.04
C GLY A 102 -3.38 17.47 6.01
N LYS A 103 -2.49 17.49 5.00
CA LYS A 103 -2.49 18.48 3.91
C LYS A 103 -3.40 18.09 2.75
N TRP A 104 -3.62 16.79 2.49
CA TRP A 104 -4.36 16.31 1.32
C TRP A 104 -5.86 16.16 1.61
N LYS A 105 -6.56 17.28 1.64
CA LYS A 105 -7.99 17.35 2.00
C LYS A 105 -8.92 16.61 1.03
N ARG A 106 -8.46 16.38 -0.20
CA ARG A 106 -9.20 15.69 -1.27
C ARG A 106 -8.79 14.23 -1.44
N LEU A 107 -8.02 13.68 -0.49
CA LEU A 107 -7.58 12.29 -0.54
C LEU A 107 -8.81 11.38 -0.45
N GLU A 108 -8.94 10.53 -1.45
CA GLU A 108 -10.04 9.59 -1.66
C GLU A 108 -9.58 8.14 -1.47
N TRP A 109 -8.33 7.85 -1.84
CA TRP A 109 -7.73 6.52 -1.84
C TRP A 109 -6.31 6.53 -1.26
N LEU A 110 -6.01 5.56 -0.38
CA LEU A 110 -4.66 5.35 0.15
C LEU A 110 -4.21 3.90 -0.04
N THR A 111 -2.96 3.72 -0.44
CA THR A 111 -2.28 2.42 -0.45
C THR A 111 -1.06 2.45 0.45
N LEU A 112 -1.01 1.54 1.41
CA LEU A 112 0.09 1.38 2.35
C LEU A 112 0.71 -0.01 2.16
N GLY A 113 2.03 -0.08 2.01
CA GLY A 113 2.76 -1.35 1.92
C GLY A 113 2.94 -2.06 3.26
N SER A 114 2.44 -1.48 4.36
CA SER A 114 2.51 -2.02 5.72
C SER A 114 1.40 -1.41 6.59
N SER A 115 0.98 -2.11 7.65
CA SER A 115 0.11 -1.56 8.71
C SER A 115 0.84 -0.81 9.82
N TYR A 116 2.14 -0.55 9.69
CA TYR A 116 2.90 0.21 10.70
C TYR A 116 2.29 1.61 10.93
N ASP A 117 2.03 1.95 12.19
CA ASP A 117 1.36 3.19 12.60
C ASP A 117 -0.02 3.43 11.96
N LEU A 118 -0.68 2.39 11.46
CA LEU A 118 -1.99 2.48 10.79
C LEU A 118 -3.01 3.28 11.61
N VAL A 119 -3.13 3.02 12.91
CA VAL A 119 -4.07 3.73 13.79
C VAL A 119 -3.85 5.25 13.77
N LYS A 120 -2.59 5.71 13.80
CA LYS A 120 -2.25 7.14 13.74
C LYS A 120 -2.59 7.72 12.37
N ILE A 121 -2.25 7.00 11.30
CA ILE A 121 -2.55 7.39 9.92
C ILE A 121 -4.07 7.55 9.74
N LEU A 122 -4.86 6.55 10.15
CA LEU A 122 -6.32 6.56 10.06
C LEU A 122 -6.94 7.73 10.84
N SER A 123 -6.38 8.06 12.01
CA SER A 123 -6.85 9.22 12.79
C SER A 123 -6.74 10.53 11.99
N GLN A 124 -5.64 10.74 11.26
CA GLN A 124 -5.46 11.93 10.42
C GLN A 124 -6.42 11.94 9.23
N ILE A 125 -6.62 10.79 8.59
CA ILE A 125 -7.58 10.66 7.48
C ILE A 125 -8.98 11.07 7.95
N SER A 126 -9.42 10.58 9.10
CA SER A 126 -10.76 10.89 9.65
C SER A 126 -10.98 12.40 9.89
N ILE A 127 -9.91 13.11 10.26
CA ILE A 127 -9.94 14.55 10.53
C ILE A 127 -9.95 15.33 9.22
N HIS A 128 -9.08 14.98 8.27
CA HIS A 128 -8.71 15.84 7.15
C HIS A 128 -9.33 15.45 5.80
N CYS A 129 -9.67 14.18 5.56
CA CYS A 129 -10.03 13.65 4.25
C CYS A 129 -11.51 13.24 4.22
N LYS A 130 -12.40 14.19 3.93
CA LYS A 130 -13.87 13.99 4.05
C LYS A 130 -14.50 13.13 2.95
N ASP A 131 -13.82 13.03 1.81
CA ASP A 131 -14.25 12.23 0.66
C ASP A 131 -13.54 10.86 0.60
N PHE A 132 -12.85 10.45 1.68
CA PHE A 132 -12.10 9.20 1.71
C PHE A 132 -13.02 7.98 1.62
N TRP A 133 -12.73 7.06 0.70
CA TRP A 133 -13.60 5.90 0.45
C TRP A 133 -12.86 4.57 0.22
N GLY A 134 -11.53 4.58 0.02
CA GLY A 134 -10.79 3.37 -0.30
C GLY A 134 -9.41 3.24 0.37
N LEU A 135 -9.15 2.08 0.95
CA LEU A 135 -7.89 1.74 1.61
C LEU A 135 -7.39 0.38 1.13
N ARG A 136 -6.11 0.35 0.74
CA ARG A 136 -5.35 -0.90 0.60
C ARG A 136 -4.21 -0.91 1.60
N VAL A 137 -4.09 -1.98 2.37
CA VAL A 137 -2.93 -2.23 3.23
C VAL A 137 -2.38 -3.61 2.85
N SER A 138 -1.11 -3.66 2.48
CA SER A 138 -0.38 -4.90 2.20
C SER A 138 0.53 -5.25 3.37
N ASN A 139 0.95 -6.52 3.49
CA ASN A 139 1.86 -7.00 4.54
C ASN A 139 1.43 -6.54 5.94
N SER A 140 0.12 -6.63 6.21
CA SER A 140 -0.48 -6.08 7.41
C SER A 140 -0.78 -7.14 8.45
N ASN A 141 -0.55 -6.78 9.71
CA ASN A 141 -1.19 -7.42 10.85
C ASN A 141 -2.41 -6.59 11.23
N ILE A 142 -3.60 -7.18 11.16
CA ILE A 142 -4.88 -6.56 11.51
C ILE A 142 -5.46 -7.35 12.67
N PHE A 143 -5.13 -6.91 13.88
CA PHE A 143 -5.69 -7.44 15.11
C PHE A 143 -6.89 -6.58 15.53
N ASN A 144 -7.40 -6.84 16.73
CA ASN A 144 -8.57 -6.14 17.24
C ASN A 144 -8.41 -4.61 17.27
N ASP A 145 -7.24 -4.10 17.65
CA ASP A 145 -7.01 -2.66 17.78
C ASP A 145 -7.03 -1.96 16.40
N GLU A 146 -6.39 -2.54 15.38
CA GLU A 146 -6.43 -2.03 14.01
C GLU A 146 -7.83 -2.10 13.42
N ALA A 147 -8.56 -3.21 13.63
CA ALA A 147 -9.93 -3.35 13.16
C ALA A 147 -10.87 -2.32 13.81
N ILE A 148 -10.76 -2.13 15.12
CA ILE A 148 -11.52 -1.10 15.85
C ILE A 148 -11.17 0.30 15.31
N ALA A 149 -9.89 0.58 15.05
CA ALA A 149 -9.47 1.85 14.49
C ALA A 149 -10.06 2.08 13.08
N ILE A 150 -10.06 1.07 12.21
CA ILE A 150 -10.69 1.17 10.88
C ILE A 150 -12.18 1.47 11.01
N VAL A 151 -12.90 0.74 11.84
CA VAL A 151 -14.35 0.95 12.06
C VAL A 151 -14.63 2.35 12.61
N ASN A 152 -13.84 2.81 13.59
CA ASN A 152 -14.07 4.10 14.24
C ASN A 152 -13.70 5.30 13.36
N PHE A 153 -12.60 5.22 12.63
CA PHE A 153 -12.08 6.32 11.84
C PHE A 153 -12.65 6.36 10.43
N LEU A 154 -13.00 5.21 9.85
CA LEU A 154 -13.50 5.06 8.49
C LEU A 154 -14.85 4.31 8.42
N PRO A 155 -15.88 4.71 9.18
CA PRO A 155 -17.15 3.95 9.26
C PRO A 155 -17.91 3.84 7.93
N LYS A 156 -17.60 4.71 6.95
CA LYS A 156 -18.23 4.76 5.63
C LYS A 156 -17.31 4.28 4.50
N ILE A 157 -16.24 3.55 4.84
CA ILE A 157 -15.34 3.01 3.84
C ILE A 157 -16.09 2.08 2.89
N LYS A 158 -15.84 2.24 1.59
CA LYS A 158 -16.49 1.43 0.55
C LYS A 158 -15.59 0.29 0.08
N HIS A 159 -14.28 0.54 0.02
CA HIS A 159 -13.30 -0.41 -0.50
C HIS A 159 -12.19 -0.64 0.53
N LEU A 160 -12.08 -1.88 1.01
CA LEU A 160 -11.03 -2.31 1.91
C LEU A 160 -10.31 -3.53 1.33
N ILE A 161 -9.01 -3.39 1.09
CA ILE A 161 -8.17 -4.45 0.50
C ILE A 161 -7.03 -4.76 1.46
N LEU A 162 -6.99 -5.99 1.96
CA LEU A 162 -6.09 -6.50 2.99
C LEU A 162 -5.52 -7.87 2.57
N ARG A 163 -5.11 -8.01 1.31
CA ARG A 163 -4.54 -9.28 0.83
C ARG A 163 -3.21 -9.61 1.49
N ASP A 164 -2.90 -10.89 1.58
CA ASP A 164 -1.63 -11.40 2.11
C ASP A 164 -1.38 -10.89 3.55
N ALA A 165 -2.45 -10.70 4.31
CA ALA A 165 -2.43 -10.13 5.65
C ALA A 165 -2.62 -11.20 6.72
N HIS A 166 -2.05 -10.94 7.89
CA HIS A 166 -2.45 -11.62 9.11
C HIS A 166 -3.68 -10.92 9.69
N ILE A 167 -4.82 -11.61 9.77
CA ILE A 167 -6.07 -11.05 10.26
C ILE A 167 -6.71 -12.01 11.26
N ASP A 168 -6.82 -11.59 12.52
CA ASP A 168 -7.57 -12.36 13.51
C ASP A 168 -9.03 -12.48 13.06
N ARG A 169 -9.60 -13.68 13.20
CA ARG A 169 -11.03 -13.92 12.94
C ARG A 169 -11.92 -12.87 13.63
N ASP A 170 -11.66 -12.57 14.90
CA ASP A 170 -12.42 -11.57 15.67
C ASP A 170 -12.26 -10.14 15.15
N ALA A 171 -11.11 -9.82 14.56
CA ALA A 171 -10.85 -8.53 13.93
C ALA A 171 -11.62 -8.41 12.61
N LEU A 172 -11.62 -9.46 11.78
CA LEU A 172 -12.43 -9.52 10.56
C LEU A 172 -13.93 -9.41 10.85
N MET A 173 -14.41 -10.11 11.87
CA MET A 173 -15.79 -10.02 12.33
C MET A 173 -16.17 -8.58 12.72
N LYS A 174 -15.29 -7.85 13.42
CA LYS A 174 -15.50 -6.43 13.75
C LYS A 174 -15.57 -5.56 12.51
N LEU A 175 -14.70 -5.79 11.52
CA LEU A 175 -14.73 -5.04 10.25
C LEU A 175 -16.06 -5.24 9.53
N LEU A 176 -16.52 -6.50 9.40
CA LEU A 176 -17.78 -6.85 8.75
C LEU A 176 -19.01 -6.26 9.45
N GLN A 177 -18.98 -6.17 10.77
CA GLN A 177 -20.09 -5.62 11.57
C GLN A 177 -20.07 -4.09 11.63
N GLY A 178 -18.90 -3.48 11.59
CA GLY A 178 -18.72 -2.04 11.79
C GLY A 178 -18.73 -1.21 10.50
N CYS A 179 -18.20 -1.74 9.40
CA CYS A 179 -18.09 -1.03 8.11
C CYS A 179 -19.29 -1.34 7.21
N THR A 180 -20.44 -0.73 7.51
CA THR A 180 -21.73 -1.10 6.88
C THR A 180 -21.92 -0.62 5.45
N GLU A 181 -21.05 0.26 4.94
CA GLU A 181 -21.08 0.76 3.57
C GLU A 181 -20.09 0.03 2.63
N LEU A 182 -19.48 -1.07 3.09
CA LEU A 182 -18.54 -1.85 2.29
C LEU A 182 -19.19 -2.40 1.01
N GLN A 183 -18.56 -2.09 -0.12
CA GLN A 183 -18.90 -2.62 -1.44
C GLN A 183 -17.85 -3.63 -1.89
N VAL A 184 -16.59 -3.40 -1.53
CA VAL A 184 -15.46 -4.29 -1.81
C VAL A 184 -14.71 -4.59 -0.52
N LEU A 185 -14.62 -5.88 -0.18
CA LEU A 185 -13.73 -6.39 0.86
C LEU A 185 -12.92 -7.55 0.29
N ASP A 186 -11.62 -7.33 0.13
CA ASP A 186 -10.69 -8.30 -0.46
C ASP A 186 -9.65 -8.70 0.61
N VAL A 187 -9.86 -9.87 1.18
CA VAL A 187 -9.08 -10.51 2.26
C VAL A 187 -8.59 -11.89 1.78
N ARG A 188 -8.16 -11.96 0.52
CA ARG A 188 -7.56 -13.16 -0.05
C ARG A 188 -6.18 -13.45 0.49
N ASP A 189 -5.84 -14.73 0.49
CA ASP A 189 -4.52 -15.24 0.85
C ASP A 189 -4.08 -14.78 2.26
N CYS A 190 -5.06 -14.58 3.16
CA CYS A 190 -4.82 -14.17 4.55
C CYS A 190 -4.60 -15.36 5.47
N ILE A 191 -3.95 -15.11 6.61
CA ILE A 191 -3.79 -16.07 7.70
C ILE A 191 -4.58 -15.58 8.91
N GLY A 192 -5.30 -16.49 9.58
CA GLY A 192 -6.02 -16.24 10.83
C GLY A 192 -7.53 -16.51 10.78
N PHE A 193 -8.06 -16.89 9.61
CA PHE A 193 -9.45 -17.33 9.45
C PHE A 193 -9.61 -18.23 8.23
N SER A 194 -10.59 -19.15 8.26
CA SER A 194 -10.89 -20.03 7.13
C SER A 194 -11.73 -19.33 6.05
N GLU A 195 -11.38 -19.53 4.78
CA GLU A 195 -12.20 -19.09 3.64
C GLU A 195 -13.62 -19.72 3.63
N ASP A 196 -13.78 -20.88 4.27
CA ASP A 196 -15.04 -21.63 4.39
C ASP A 196 -15.83 -21.28 5.66
N ASP A 197 -15.43 -20.26 6.43
CA ASP A 197 -16.13 -19.85 7.64
C ASP A 197 -17.54 -19.35 7.34
N GLY A 198 -18.54 -20.19 7.65
CA GLY A 198 -19.94 -19.91 7.34
C GLY A 198 -20.52 -18.67 8.03
N GLU A 199 -19.97 -18.25 9.17
CA GLU A 199 -20.41 -17.04 9.87
C GLU A 199 -19.87 -15.79 9.16
N ILE A 200 -18.58 -15.80 8.79
CA ILE A 200 -17.95 -14.74 7.98
C ILE A 200 -18.68 -14.59 6.65
N LEU A 201 -18.91 -15.69 5.94
CA LEU A 201 -19.61 -15.70 4.65
C LEU A 201 -21.04 -15.13 4.77
N LYS A 202 -21.75 -15.51 5.84
CA LYS A 202 -23.10 -15.00 6.10
C LYS A 202 -23.08 -13.49 6.40
N LEU A 203 -22.15 -13.01 7.22
CA LEU A 203 -22.02 -11.58 7.51
C LEU A 203 -21.62 -10.77 6.28
N ALA A 204 -20.70 -11.29 5.46
CA ALA A 204 -20.23 -10.62 4.25
C ALA A 204 -21.22 -10.66 3.09
N SER A 205 -22.33 -11.40 3.19
CA SER A 205 -23.31 -11.61 2.10
C SER A 205 -23.93 -10.33 1.51
N HIS A 206 -23.90 -9.22 2.23
CA HIS A 206 -24.40 -7.92 1.77
C HIS A 206 -23.36 -7.13 0.96
N ILE A 207 -22.09 -7.50 1.03
CA ILE A 207 -20.97 -6.84 0.34
C ILE A 207 -20.98 -7.31 -1.11
N THR A 208 -21.01 -6.37 -2.06
CA THR A 208 -21.12 -6.67 -3.50
C THR A 208 -19.97 -7.54 -3.99
N ASN A 209 -18.74 -7.24 -3.54
CA ASN A 209 -17.52 -7.94 -3.91
C ASN A 209 -16.74 -8.33 -2.65
N PHE A 210 -17.16 -9.41 -2.02
CA PHE A 210 -16.38 -10.07 -0.98
C PHE A 210 -15.46 -11.14 -1.59
N SER A 211 -14.20 -11.20 -1.17
CA SER A 211 -13.24 -12.23 -1.60
C SER A 211 -12.32 -12.62 -0.45
N CYS A 212 -12.40 -13.89 -0.05
CA CYS A 212 -11.56 -14.51 0.98
C CYS A 212 -10.80 -15.75 0.50
N LYS A 213 -10.81 -16.00 -0.82
CA LYS A 213 -10.16 -17.17 -1.40
C LYS A 213 -8.66 -17.24 -1.02
N GLY A 214 -8.17 -18.43 -0.71
CA GLY A 214 -6.80 -18.70 -0.27
C GLY A 214 -6.55 -18.46 1.21
N SER A 215 -7.54 -17.91 1.95
CA SER A 215 -7.37 -17.61 3.37
C SER A 215 -7.56 -18.83 4.24
N ARG A 216 -6.67 -18.98 5.23
CA ARG A 216 -6.60 -20.16 6.11
C ARG A 216 -6.42 -19.79 7.57
N GLU A 217 -6.79 -20.72 8.43
CA GLU A 217 -6.47 -20.65 9.86
C GLU A 217 -4.96 -20.84 10.10
N TYR A 218 -4.53 -20.65 11.34
CA TYR A 218 -3.18 -21.00 11.74
C TYR A 218 -3.00 -22.52 11.69
N ASP A 219 -2.02 -22.98 10.93
CA ASP A 219 -1.58 -24.37 11.00
C ASP A 219 -0.67 -24.52 12.23
N TYR A 220 -1.24 -24.94 13.36
CA TYR A 220 -0.48 -25.24 14.59
C TYR A 220 0.41 -26.49 14.46
N ASP A 221 0.31 -27.22 13.35
CA ASP A 221 1.01 -28.50 13.12
C ASP A 221 2.38 -28.33 12.43
N ASP A 222 2.85 -27.10 12.18
CA ASP A 222 4.23 -26.84 11.76
C ASP A 222 5.11 -26.56 12.99
N ASP A 223 5.35 -27.61 13.78
CA ASP A 223 6.42 -27.68 14.79
C ASP A 223 7.82 -27.72 14.13
N GLY A 224 8.06 -26.81 13.19
CA GLY A 224 9.40 -26.48 12.73
C GLY A 224 10.13 -25.76 13.85
N PHE A 225 10.94 -26.50 14.61
CA PHE A 225 11.94 -25.97 15.54
C PHE A 225 12.68 -24.76 14.94
N TYR A 226 12.26 -23.54 15.25
CA TYR A 226 13.13 -22.37 15.20
C TYR A 226 13.92 -22.34 16.51
N GLU A 227 14.94 -23.18 16.58
CA GLU A 227 16.00 -23.03 17.58
C GLU A 227 16.61 -21.63 17.43
N GLY A 228 16.82 -20.97 18.57
CA GLY A 228 17.01 -19.53 18.66
C GLY A 228 18.07 -18.95 17.74
N GLY A 229 17.67 -17.95 16.96
CA GLY A 229 18.55 -17.07 16.22
C GLY A 229 17.83 -15.77 15.91
N SER A 230 18.23 -14.71 16.62
CA SER A 230 18.17 -13.30 16.20
C SER A 230 17.22 -12.95 15.05
N PHE A 231 16.19 -12.14 15.32
CA PHE A 231 15.46 -11.35 14.30
C PHE A 231 16.43 -10.50 13.48
N LEU A 232 17.02 -11.08 12.43
CA LEU A 232 17.65 -10.37 11.34
C LEU A 232 16.78 -10.64 10.12
N PHE A 233 16.16 -9.57 9.65
CA PHE A 233 15.65 -9.45 8.30
C PHE A 233 16.78 -9.80 7.33
N ASP A 234 16.75 -11.01 6.80
CA ASP A 234 17.38 -11.35 5.53
C ASP A 234 16.81 -12.70 5.08
N ASP A 235 15.77 -12.63 4.26
CA ASP A 235 15.66 -13.45 3.05
C ASP A 235 14.49 -12.92 2.20
N VAL A 236 14.84 -11.92 1.39
CA VAL A 236 14.06 -11.51 0.23
C VAL A 236 14.23 -12.60 -0.82
N VAL A 237 13.43 -13.67 -0.73
CA VAL A 237 13.28 -14.59 -1.86
C VAL A 237 12.19 -14.07 -2.77
N TYR A 238 12.69 -13.39 -3.79
CA TYR A 238 12.10 -13.19 -5.09
C TYR A 238 11.53 -14.49 -5.68
N ASP A 239 10.21 -14.58 -5.82
CA ASP A 239 9.49 -15.29 -6.89
C ASP A 239 7.98 -15.04 -6.64
N GLY A 240 7.12 -14.77 -7.59
CA GLY A 240 7.19 -14.74 -9.04
C GLY A 240 5.78 -14.40 -9.51
N TYR A 241 5.72 -13.67 -10.62
CA TYR A 241 4.50 -13.30 -11.33
C TYR A 241 3.46 -14.43 -11.39
N TYR A 242 2.22 -14.13 -11.00
CA TYR A 242 1.07 -14.74 -11.65
C TYR A 242 0.25 -13.65 -12.33
N SER A 243 0.32 -13.68 -13.65
CA SER A 243 -0.65 -13.07 -14.55
C SER A 243 -1.88 -13.97 -14.56
N ASP A 244 -3.01 -13.44 -14.09
CA ASP A 244 -4.32 -13.35 -14.78
C ASP A 244 -5.41 -12.94 -13.78
#